data_AF-A0A2H0M017-F1
#
_entry.id   AF-A0A2H0M017-F1
#
_cell.length_a   1.000
_cell.length_b   1.000
_cell.length_c   1.000
_cell.angle_alpha   90.00
_cell.angle_beta   90.00
_cell.angle_gamma   90.00
#
_symmetry.space_group_name_H-M   'P 1'
#
loop_
_entity.id
_entity.type
_entity.pdbx_description
1 polymer ?
#
loop_
_entity_poly.entity_id
_entity_poly.type
_entity_poly.pdbx_seq_one_letter_code
_entity_poly.pdbx_strand_id
1 'polypeptide(L)'
;MFYGGIKVTEKLITVRDVSRILGISEKEVIELSEDGVIPAYKIAGTHLRFRREQIQRIKQMDTIQFKTKTKQIKYSLTERIIDFIYFNDFYILALVLIAAMIYIIYRQ
;
A
#
# COMPACT_ATOMS: atom_id res chain seq x y z
N MET A 1 -10.03 7.08 -44.70
CA MET A 1 -10.26 5.87 -43.86
C MET A 1 -8.90 5.50 -43.26
N PHE A 2 -8.59 5.59 -41.97
CA PHE A 2 -9.37 5.54 -40.73
C PHE A 2 -8.77 6.51 -39.69
N TYR A 3 -9.62 7.15 -38.88
CA TYR A 3 -9.25 7.92 -37.69
C TYR A 3 -8.79 6.99 -36.56
N GLY A 4 -7.89 7.45 -35.68
CA GLY A 4 -7.58 6.73 -34.45
C GLY A 4 -6.53 7.37 -33.57
N GLY A 5 -6.75 8.62 -33.18
CA GLY A 5 -5.91 9.28 -32.17
C GLY A 5 -6.02 8.57 -30.82
N ILE A 6 -4.87 8.17 -30.27
CA ILE A 6 -4.70 7.96 -28.82
C ILE A 6 -3.34 8.54 -28.43
N LYS A 7 -3.29 9.85 -28.18
CA LYS A 7 -2.42 10.38 -27.12
C LYS A 7 -3.31 10.63 -25.91
N VAL A 8 -3.73 9.55 -25.26
CA VAL A 8 -4.23 9.67 -23.90
C VAL A 8 -2.98 9.90 -23.06
N THR A 9 -2.80 11.13 -22.60
CA THR A 9 -1.79 11.53 -21.62
C THR A 9 -1.68 10.42 -20.58
N GLU A 10 -0.61 9.63 -20.61
CA GLU A 10 -0.46 8.47 -19.74
C GLU A 10 -0.53 8.98 -18.30
N LYS A 11 -1.68 8.77 -17.64
CA LYS A 11 -1.90 9.33 -16.31
C LYS A 11 -1.17 8.46 -15.33
N LEU A 12 0.08 8.84 -15.05
CA LEU A 12 0.88 8.20 -14.03
C LEU A 12 0.30 8.49 -12.65
N ILE A 13 -0.01 7.42 -11.93
CA ILE A 13 -0.56 7.46 -10.58
C ILE A 13 0.48 7.00 -9.55
N THR A 14 0.26 7.36 -8.29
CA THR A 14 1.17 7.06 -7.19
C THR A 14 0.89 5.70 -6.56
N VAL A 15 1.82 5.21 -5.74
CA VAL A 15 1.63 4.02 -4.88
C VAL A 15 0.31 4.10 -4.09
N ARG A 16 0.01 5.27 -3.51
CA ARG A 16 -1.22 5.53 -2.73
C ARG A 16 -2.50 5.44 -3.56
N ASP A 17 -2.44 5.82 -4.82
CA ASP A 17 -3.60 5.69 -5.70
C ASP A 17 -3.84 4.23 -6.08
N VAL A 18 -2.75 3.49 -6.33
CA VAL A 18 -2.80 2.06 -6.64
C VAL A 18 -3.31 1.26 -5.45
N SER A 19 -2.85 1.57 -4.23
CA SER A 19 -3.31 0.92 -3.01
C SER A 19 -4.83 1.09 -2.83
N ARG A 20 -5.36 2.28 -3.09
CA ARG A 20 -6.80 2.54 -3.07
C ARG A 20 -7.56 1.81 -4.18
N ILE A 21 -7.00 1.69 -5.38
CA ILE A 21 -7.65 1.04 -6.51
C ILE A 21 -7.73 -0.48 -6.30
N LEU A 22 -6.64 -1.09 -5.83
CA LEU A 22 -6.50 -2.53 -5.64
C LEU A 22 -6.97 -3.01 -4.26
N GLY A 23 -7.11 -2.11 -3.28
CA GLY A 23 -7.56 -2.44 -1.92
C GLY A 23 -6.49 -3.12 -1.06
N ILE A 24 -5.22 -2.96 -1.41
CA ILE A 24 -4.05 -3.54 -0.74
C ILE A 24 -3.22 -2.45 -0.05
N SER A 25 -2.29 -2.83 0.83
CA SER A 25 -1.45 -1.84 1.55
C SER A 25 -0.44 -1.16 0.62
N GLU A 26 0.03 0.05 0.96
CA GLU A 26 1.08 0.73 0.16
C GLU A 26 2.37 -0.11 0.10
N LYS A 27 2.73 -0.80 1.18
CA LYS A 27 3.86 -1.74 1.25
C LYS A 27 3.69 -2.90 0.27
N GLU A 28 2.50 -3.52 0.25
CA GLU A 28 2.18 -4.62 -0.67
C GLU A 28 2.23 -4.17 -2.13
N VAL A 29 1.80 -2.93 -2.45
CA VAL A 29 1.96 -2.36 -3.79
C VAL A 29 3.44 -2.27 -4.17
N ILE A 30 4.31 -1.86 -3.25
CA ILE A 30 5.75 -1.73 -3.49
C ILE A 30 6.37 -3.11 -3.71
N GLU A 31 6.10 -4.08 -2.83
CA GLU A 31 6.58 -5.47 -2.95
C GLU A 31 6.16 -6.10 -4.28
N LEU A 32 4.86 -5.98 -4.64
CA LEU A 32 4.36 -6.49 -5.92
C LEU A 32 4.98 -5.79 -7.14
N SER A 33 5.44 -4.56 -6.97
CA SER A 33 6.17 -3.83 -8.01
C SER A 33 7.60 -4.32 -8.14
N GLU A 34 8.26 -4.61 -7.03
CA GLU A 34 9.61 -5.15 -6.97
C GLU A 34 9.66 -6.59 -7.51
N ASP A 35 8.65 -7.39 -7.21
CA ASP A 35 8.45 -8.74 -7.74
C ASP A 35 8.07 -8.76 -9.24
N GLY A 36 7.88 -7.58 -9.85
CA GLY A 36 7.50 -7.45 -11.27
C GLY A 36 6.07 -7.87 -11.58
N VAL A 37 5.23 -8.11 -10.58
CA VAL A 37 3.81 -8.46 -10.73
C VAL A 37 3.01 -7.24 -11.19
N ILE A 38 3.33 -6.07 -10.66
CA ILE A 38 2.72 -4.79 -11.06
C ILE A 38 3.77 -3.96 -11.82
N PRO A 39 3.50 -3.54 -13.07
CA PRO A 39 4.43 -2.72 -13.83
C PRO A 39 4.56 -1.32 -13.20
N ALA A 40 5.73 -1.04 -12.65
CA ALA A 40 6.09 0.24 -12.05
C ALA A 40 7.27 0.90 -12.79
N TYR A 41 7.19 2.22 -12.93
CA TYR A 41 8.24 3.05 -13.50
C TYR A 41 8.91 3.84 -12.38
N LYS A 42 10.23 3.70 -12.22
CA LYS A 42 11.00 4.52 -11.27
C LYS A 42 11.26 5.89 -11.91
N ILE A 43 10.71 6.95 -11.34
CA ILE A 43 11.04 8.33 -11.69
C ILE A 43 12.11 8.83 -10.73
N ALA A 44 13.17 9.44 -11.28
CA ALA A 44 14.30 9.97 -10.52
C ALA A 44 14.93 8.92 -9.57
N GLY A 45 14.94 7.65 -10.00
CA GLY A 45 15.55 6.53 -9.26
C GLY A 45 14.81 6.07 -8.00
N THR A 46 13.89 6.87 -7.45
CA THR A 46 13.33 6.65 -6.10
C THR A 46 11.81 6.50 -6.09
N HIS A 47 11.08 7.22 -6.95
CA HIS A 47 9.62 7.24 -6.88
C HIS A 47 8.97 6.26 -7.85
N LEU A 48 8.17 5.34 -7.34
CA LEU A 48 7.36 4.45 -8.17
C LEU A 48 6.15 5.19 -8.75
N ARG A 49 5.96 5.04 -10.06
CA ARG A 49 4.82 5.54 -10.81
C ARG A 49 4.20 4.44 -11.64
N PHE A 50 2.88 4.46 -11.73
CA PHE A 50 2.11 3.40 -12.35
C PHE A 50 1.21 3.98 -13.42
N ARG A 51 1.02 3.27 -14.54
CA ARG A 51 0.02 3.68 -15.53
C ARG A 51 -1.36 3.29 -15.05
N ARG A 52 -2.26 4.27 -14.90
CA ARG A 52 -3.62 4.03 -14.37
C ARG A 52 -4.37 2.95 -15.16
N GLU A 53 -4.22 2.94 -16.47
CA GLU A 53 -4.91 2.01 -17.37
C GLU A 53 -4.46 0.58 -17.15
N GLN A 54 -3.16 0.35 -16.88
CA GLN A 54 -2.63 -0.98 -16.58
C GLN A 54 -3.18 -1.50 -15.25
N ILE A 55 -3.16 -0.66 -14.21
CA ILE A 55 -3.69 -1.03 -12.89
C ILE A 55 -5.19 -1.34 -12.95
N GLN A 56 -5.95 -0.60 -13.75
CA GLN A 56 -7.37 -0.88 -13.97
C GLN A 56 -7.59 -2.19 -14.72
N ARG A 57 -6.79 -2.50 -15.74
CA ARG A 57 -6.87 -3.80 -16.44
C ARG A 57 -6.52 -4.97 -15.52
N ILE A 58 -5.49 -4.81 -14.70
CA ILE A 58 -5.08 -5.81 -13.70
C ILE A 58 -6.21 -6.07 -12.70
N LYS A 59 -6.87 -5.00 -12.20
CA LYS A 59 -8.05 -5.14 -11.32
C LYS A 59 -9.17 -5.96 -11.97
N GLN A 60 -9.42 -5.74 -13.26
CA GLN A 60 -10.47 -6.43 -14.01
C GLN A 60 -10.12 -7.89 -14.34
N MET A 61 -8.85 -8.17 -14.68
CA MET A 61 -8.38 -9.51 -15.05
C MET A 61 -8.13 -10.40 -13.84
N ASP A 62 -7.59 -9.86 -12.75
CA ASP A 62 -6.97 -10.66 -11.68
C ASP A 62 -7.69 -10.58 -10.32
N THR A 63 -8.99 -10.24 -10.30
CA THR A 63 -9.81 -10.39 -9.07
C THR A 63 -9.72 -11.82 -8.49
N ILE A 64 -9.31 -12.81 -9.29
CA ILE A 64 -9.16 -14.22 -8.93
C ILE A 64 -7.69 -14.60 -8.59
N GLN A 65 -6.68 -14.02 -9.25
CA GLN A 65 -5.26 -14.41 -9.09
C GLN A 65 -4.52 -13.63 -8.00
N PHE A 66 -4.85 -12.35 -7.75
CA PHE A 66 -4.28 -11.63 -6.60
C PHE A 66 -4.71 -12.29 -5.30
N LYS A 67 -5.96 -12.72 -5.17
CA LYS A 67 -6.42 -13.44 -3.96
C LYS A 67 -5.66 -14.75 -3.71
N THR A 68 -5.11 -15.40 -4.73
CA THR A 68 -4.39 -16.68 -4.60
C THR A 68 -2.89 -16.49 -4.37
N LYS A 69 -2.23 -15.49 -4.98
CA LYS A 69 -0.85 -15.10 -4.63
C LYS A 69 -0.75 -14.36 -3.29
N THR A 70 -1.67 -13.45 -3.00
CA THR A 70 -1.80 -12.79 -1.68
C THR A 70 -2.19 -13.78 -0.57
N LYS A 71 -2.77 -14.95 -0.87
CA LYS A 71 -2.96 -16.01 0.14
C LYS A 71 -1.68 -16.75 0.51
N GLN A 72 -0.68 -16.73 -0.36
CA GLN A 72 0.64 -17.36 -0.14
C GLN A 72 1.60 -16.40 0.59
N ILE A 73 1.45 -15.09 0.35
CA ILE A 73 2.00 -14.04 1.23
C ILE A 73 1.01 -13.87 2.38
N LYS A 74 0.96 -14.86 3.29
CA LYS A 74 0.32 -14.67 4.60
C LYS A 74 1.15 -13.63 5.36
N TYR A 75 0.93 -12.35 5.06
CA TYR A 75 0.95 -11.34 6.10
C TYR A 75 -0.14 -11.77 7.07
N SER A 76 0.27 -12.53 8.08
CA SER A 76 -0.58 -12.86 9.21
C SER A 76 -1.13 -11.53 9.71
N LEU A 77 -2.41 -11.45 10.06
CA LEU A 77 -2.97 -10.22 10.65
C LEU A 77 -2.11 -9.69 11.80
N THR A 78 -1.37 -10.59 12.46
CA THR A 78 -0.28 -10.34 13.40
C THR A 78 0.83 -9.41 12.86
N GLU A 79 1.35 -9.61 11.66
CA GLU A 79 2.41 -8.77 11.08
C GLU A 79 1.89 -7.37 10.78
N ARG A 80 0.65 -7.23 10.31
CA ARG A 80 0.01 -5.91 10.14
C ARG A 80 -0.16 -5.17 11.47
N ILE A 81 -0.46 -5.90 12.55
CA ILE A 81 -0.57 -5.33 13.90
C ILE A 81 0.82 -4.96 14.44
N ILE A 82 1.85 -5.78 14.19
CA ILE A 82 3.23 -5.50 14.59
C ILE A 82 3.79 -4.29 13.85
N ASP A 83 3.61 -4.20 12.53
CA ASP A 83 4.01 -3.05 11.72
C ASP A 83 3.32 -1.78 12.23
N PHE A 84 2.04 -1.87 12.62
CA PHE A 84 1.32 -0.75 13.22
C PHE A 84 1.89 -0.36 14.59
N ILE A 85 2.19 -1.33 15.46
CA ILE A 85 2.77 -1.07 16.79
C ILE A 85 4.17 -0.46 16.66
N TYR A 86 5.00 -0.97 15.75
CA TYR A 86 6.35 -0.45 15.49
C TYR A 86 6.32 0.96 14.91
N PHE A 87 5.41 1.23 13.95
CA PHE A 87 5.24 2.57 13.40
C PHE A 87 4.71 3.58 14.44
N ASN A 88 3.98 3.11 15.45
CA ASN A 88 3.41 3.94 16.49
C ASN A 88 4.16 3.83 17.83
N ASP A 89 5.43 3.41 17.82
CA ASP A 89 6.25 3.19 19.02
C ASP A 89 6.29 4.42 19.96
N PHE A 90 6.49 5.61 19.41
CA PHE A 90 6.49 6.88 20.14
C PHE A 90 5.13 7.16 20.79
N TYR A 91 4.03 6.91 20.09
CA TYR A 91 2.67 7.13 20.60
C TYR A 91 2.32 6.14 21.72
N ILE A 92 2.79 4.89 21.62
CA ILE A 92 2.59 3.87 22.65
C ILE A 92 3.35 4.26 23.92
N LEU A 93 4.61 4.70 23.80
CA LEU A 93 5.39 5.20 24.94
C LEU A 93 4.73 6.43 25.59
N ALA A 94 4.25 7.37 24.77
CA ALA A 94 3.51 8.54 25.26
C ALA A 94 2.23 8.14 26.01
N LEU A 95 1.48 7.16 25.50
CA LEU A 95 0.27 6.67 26.15
C LEU A 95 0.56 5.99 27.50
N VAL A 96 1.64 5.21 27.60
CA VAL A 96 2.09 4.62 28.86
C VAL A 96 2.46 5.70 29.87
N LEU A 97 3.18 6.74 29.44
CA LEU A 97 3.56 7.86 30.31
C LEU A 97 2.34 8.62 30.82
N ILE A 98 1.39 8.94 29.94
CA ILE A 98 0.13 9.60 30.31
C ILE A 98 -0.65 8.74 31.30
N ALA A 99 -0.79 7.44 31.05
CA ALA A 99 -1.47 6.52 31.96
C ALA A 99 -0.79 6.44 33.34
N ALA A 100 0.54 6.45 33.39
CA ALA A 100 1.29 6.50 34.64
C ALA A 100 1.03 7.80 35.41
N MET A 101 1.02 8.95 34.73
CA MET A 101 0.68 10.23 35.37
C MET A 101 -0.74 10.24 35.92
N ILE A 102 -1.71 9.80 35.12
CA ILE A 102 -3.11 9.68 35.55
C ILE A 102 -3.22 8.76 36.77
N TYR A 103 -2.53 7.62 36.75
CA TYR A 103 -2.52 6.68 37.86
C TYR A 103 -1.97 7.29 39.15
N ILE A 104 -0.87 8.05 39.06
CA ILE A 104 -0.30 8.77 40.21
C ILE A 104 -1.30 9.78 40.77
N ILE A 105 -1.94 10.57 39.90
CA ILE A 105 -2.93 11.59 40.30
C ILE A 105 -4.12 10.96 41.02
N TYR A 106 -4.64 9.83 40.54
CA TYR A 106 -5.80 9.17 41.16
C TYR A 106 -5.45 8.37 42.41
N ARG A 107 -4.18 7.96 42.58
CA ARG A 107 -3.71 7.23 43.75
C ARG A 107 -3.29 8.15 44.91
N GLN A 108 -2.93 9.40 44.60
CA GLN A 108 -2.60 10.45 45.56
C GLN A 108 -3.86 11.10 46.12
#